data_AF-A0A6B2VEG1-F1
#
_entry.id   AF-A0A6B2VEG1-F1
#
_cell.length_a   1.000
_cell.length_b   1.000
_cell.length_c   1.000
_cell.angle_alpha   90.00
_cell.angle_beta   90.00
_cell.angle_gamma   90.00
#
_symmetry.space_group_name_H-M   'P 1'
#
loop_
_entity.id
_entity.type
_entity.pdbx_description
1 polymer ?
#
loop_
_entity_poly.entity_id
_entity_poly.type
_entity_poly.pdbx_seq_one_letter_code
_entity_poly.pdbx_strand_id
1 'polypeptide(L)'
;MSDPMRPPVSPHQHKTPLRPGPARPRASLRTAVVWEVLRDALDRRVKATGREALDVLDTGGGSGNFAVPLAGLGHRVTVVDPSPNALFALERRAAEAGVADRVRGVQGDAHGLFDVVERGGYDAVLC
;
A
#
# COMPACT_ATOMS: atom_id res chain seq x y z
N MET A 1 -17.41 -26.76 62.18
CA MET A 1 -17.79 -25.73 61.19
C MET A 1 -16.93 -25.96 59.97
N SER A 2 -17.50 -26.62 58.97
CA SER A 2 -16.80 -26.98 57.73
C SER A 2 -16.61 -25.74 56.87
N ASP A 3 -15.37 -25.43 56.50
CA ASP A 3 -15.07 -24.40 55.50
C ASP A 3 -14.70 -25.10 54.17
N PRO A 4 -15.47 -24.91 53.08
CA PRO A 4 -15.33 -25.67 51.86
C PRO A 4 -14.40 -24.99 50.85
N MET A 5 -13.59 -25.83 50.18
CA MET A 5 -13.25 -25.77 48.77
C MET A 5 -12.85 -24.41 48.14
N ARG A 6 -11.54 -24.34 47.88
CA ARG A 6 -10.85 -23.59 46.82
C ARG A 6 -11.73 -23.32 45.57
N PRO A 7 -11.88 -22.06 45.12
CA PRO A 7 -12.58 -21.76 43.87
C PRO A 7 -11.73 -22.16 42.64
N PRO A 8 -12.37 -22.57 41.52
CA PRO A 8 -11.69 -22.96 40.29
C PRO A 8 -11.24 -21.77 39.44
N VAL A 9 -10.22 -22.06 38.63
CA VAL A 9 -9.48 -21.22 37.68
C VAL A 9 -10.31 -20.49 36.62
N SER A 10 -9.85 -19.30 36.22
CA SER A 10 -10.28 -18.59 35.02
C SER A 10 -9.72 -19.22 33.74
N PRO A 11 -10.44 -19.09 32.61
CA PRO A 11 -9.78 -18.91 31.33
C PRO A 11 -10.08 -17.51 30.77
N HIS A 12 -9.01 -16.78 30.48
CA HIS A 12 -9.02 -15.60 29.64
C HIS A 12 -9.71 -15.91 28.31
N GLN A 13 -10.84 -15.25 28.04
CA GLN A 13 -11.46 -15.29 26.72
C GLN A 13 -10.54 -14.56 25.72
N HIS A 14 -9.79 -15.33 24.95
CA HIS A 14 -9.16 -14.86 23.73
C HIS A 14 -10.25 -14.39 22.76
N LYS A 15 -10.35 -13.07 22.55
CA LYS A 15 -11.12 -12.50 21.45
C LYS A 15 -10.44 -12.91 20.13
N THR A 16 -11.00 -13.91 19.45
CA THR A 16 -10.62 -14.26 18.08
C THR A 16 -10.75 -13.03 17.18
N PRO A 17 -9.75 -12.66 16.36
CA PRO A 17 -9.91 -11.56 15.42
C PRO A 17 -10.98 -11.94 14.39
N LEU A 18 -11.94 -11.05 14.22
CA LEU A 18 -13.00 -11.15 13.21
C LEU A 18 -12.35 -11.34 11.84
N ARG A 19 -12.69 -12.43 11.13
CA ARG A 19 -12.31 -12.60 9.73
C ARG A 19 -12.85 -11.43 8.91
N PRO A 20 -12.05 -10.79 8.04
CA PRO A 20 -12.57 -9.74 7.17
C PRO A 20 -13.63 -10.35 6.25
N GLY A 21 -14.84 -9.78 6.27
CA GLY A 21 -15.93 -10.17 5.38
C GLY A 21 -15.57 -9.91 3.91
N PRO A 22 -16.23 -10.59 2.95
CA PRO A 22 -15.96 -10.39 1.54
C PRO A 22 -16.17 -8.93 1.16
N ALA A 23 -15.19 -8.35 0.47
CA ALA A 23 -15.28 -6.99 -0.06
C ALA A 23 -16.60 -6.83 -0.84
N ARG A 24 -17.35 -5.76 -0.57
CA ARG A 24 -18.62 -5.50 -1.27
C ARG A 24 -18.35 -5.47 -2.78
N PRO A 25 -19.08 -6.21 -3.63
CA PRO A 25 -18.81 -6.34 -5.07
C PRO A 25 -18.67 -5.02 -5.83
N ARG A 26 -19.29 -3.94 -5.32
CA ARG A 26 -19.21 -2.60 -5.92
C ARG A 26 -17.87 -1.89 -5.66
N ALA A 27 -17.15 -2.22 -4.59
CA ALA A 27 -15.85 -1.61 -4.27
C ALA A 27 -14.72 -2.23 -5.10
N SER A 28 -14.77 -3.55 -5.33
CA SER A 28 -13.82 -4.24 -6.20
C SER A 28 -13.95 -3.79 -7.66
N LEU A 29 -15.17 -3.64 -8.18
CA LEU A 29 -15.41 -3.12 -9.54
C LEU A 29 -14.82 -1.71 -9.74
N ARG A 30 -14.99 -0.81 -8.77
CA ARG A 30 -14.42 0.54 -8.85
C ARG A 30 -12.89 0.51 -8.90
N THR A 31 -12.28 -0.34 -8.07
CA THR A 31 -10.82 -0.49 -8.05
C THR A 31 -10.30 -1.02 -9.38
N ALA A 32 -11.00 -1.95 -10.02
CA ALA A 32 -10.65 -2.47 -11.34
C ALA A 32 -10.72 -1.39 -12.43
N VAL A 33 -11.78 -0.58 -12.44
CA VAL A 33 -11.91 0.54 -13.39
C VAL A 33 -10.82 1.60 -13.17
N VAL A 34 -10.54 1.97 -11.91
CA VAL A 34 -9.45 2.90 -11.58
C VAL A 34 -8.11 2.35 -12.09
N TRP A 35 -7.88 1.05 -11.94
CA TRP A 35 -6.67 0.40 -12.43
C TRP A 35 -6.54 0.43 -13.96
N GLU A 36 -7.63 0.23 -14.70
CA GLU A 36 -7.62 0.37 -16.17
C GLU A 36 -7.28 1.79 -16.59
N VAL A 37 -7.96 2.79 -16.03
CA VAL A 37 -7.72 4.21 -16.36
C VAL A 37 -6.30 4.64 -16.00
N LEU A 38 -5.78 4.19 -14.86
CA LEU A 38 -4.41 4.47 -14.42
C LEU A 38 -3.38 3.89 -15.39
N ARG A 39 -3.52 2.62 -15.78
CA ARG A 39 -2.63 2.00 -16.77
C ARG A 39 -2.63 2.75 -18.09
N ASP A 40 -3.80 3.07 -18.63
CA ASP A 40 -3.92 3.82 -19.88
C ASP A 40 -3.29 5.22 -19.81
N ALA A 41 -3.37 5.88 -18.65
CA ALA A 41 -2.71 7.17 -18.42
C ALA A 41 -1.18 7.02 -18.43
N LEU A 42 -0.64 6.01 -17.75
CA LEU A 42 0.80 5.76 -17.68
C LEU A 42 1.36 5.31 -19.04
N ASP A 43 0.67 4.47 -19.79
CA ASP A 43 1.08 4.06 -21.14
C ASP A 43 1.17 5.24 -22.10
N ARG A 44 0.22 6.18 -22.02
CA ARG A 44 0.29 7.43 -22.79
C ARG A 44 1.48 8.29 -22.37
N ARG A 45 1.80 8.33 -21.07
CA ARG A 45 2.96 9.08 -20.56
C ARG A 45 4.29 8.45 -20.96
N VAL A 46 4.39 7.12 -20.95
CA VAL A 46 5.52 6.35 -21.51
C VAL A 46 5.73 6.74 -22.97
N LYS A 47 4.69 6.69 -23.80
CA LYS A 47 4.78 7.07 -25.22
C LYS A 47 5.20 8.53 -25.43
N ALA A 48 4.69 9.45 -24.62
CA ALA A 48 5.00 10.87 -24.72
C ALA A 48 6.44 11.21 -24.28
N THR A 49 7.00 10.46 -23.33
CA THR A 49 8.35 10.69 -22.81
C THR A 49 9.42 9.87 -23.54
N GLY A 50 9.03 8.81 -24.26
CA GLY A 50 9.94 7.88 -24.91
C GLY A 50 10.72 6.98 -23.94
N ARG A 51 10.36 6.98 -22.64
CA ARG A 51 11.03 6.18 -21.61
C ARG A 51 10.26 4.89 -21.33
N GLU A 52 10.99 3.79 -21.13
CA GLU A 52 10.41 2.48 -20.80
C GLU A 52 9.83 2.40 -19.39
N ALA A 53 10.35 3.22 -18.47
CA ALA A 53 9.90 3.30 -17.09
C ALA A 53 9.66 4.76 -16.67
N LEU A 54 8.61 4.96 -15.88
CA LEU A 54 8.25 6.25 -15.29
C LEU A 54 8.60 6.24 -13.80
N ASP A 55 8.86 7.43 -13.28
CA ASP A 55 9.00 7.67 -11.84
C ASP A 55 7.65 8.15 -11.30
N VAL A 56 7.00 7.34 -10.46
CA VAL A 56 5.66 7.58 -9.92
C VAL A 56 5.74 7.87 -8.43
N LEU A 57 5.06 8.92 -7.98
CA LEU A 57 4.86 9.22 -6.58
C LEU A 57 3.44 8.81 -6.15
N ASP A 58 3.30 8.05 -5.07
CA ASP A 58 2.00 7.62 -4.51
C ASP A 58 1.88 8.15 -3.08
N THR A 59 1.12 9.23 -2.90
CA THR A 59 0.92 9.89 -1.61
C THR A 59 -0.26 9.25 -0.89
N GLY A 60 -0.02 8.59 0.24
CA GLY A 60 -1.01 7.77 0.94
C GLY A 60 -1.19 6.37 0.33
N GLY A 61 -0.20 5.87 -0.43
CA GLY A 61 -0.27 4.58 -1.11
C GLY A 61 -0.34 3.35 -0.18
N GLY A 62 -0.11 3.55 1.12
CA GLY A 62 -0.24 2.54 2.15
C GLY A 62 0.59 1.29 1.88
N SER A 63 -0.06 0.13 1.86
CA SER A 63 0.58 -1.17 1.60
C SER A 63 0.87 -1.43 0.11
N GLY A 64 0.68 -0.44 -0.77
CA GLY A 64 1.06 -0.52 -2.19
C GLY A 64 0.06 -1.26 -3.07
N ASN A 65 -1.24 -1.00 -2.90
CA ASN A 65 -2.26 -1.57 -3.78
C ASN A 65 -2.09 -1.15 -5.24
N PHE A 66 -1.56 0.05 -5.49
CA PHE A 66 -1.16 0.50 -6.83
C PHE A 66 0.35 0.37 -7.03
N ALA A 67 1.16 0.74 -6.03
CA ALA A 67 2.61 0.76 -6.16
C ALA A 67 3.21 -0.58 -6.61
N VAL A 68 2.79 -1.71 -6.03
CA VAL A 68 3.36 -3.02 -6.37
C VAL A 68 2.96 -3.47 -7.79
N PRO A 69 1.68 -3.43 -8.21
CA PRO A 69 1.32 -3.69 -9.60
C PRO A 69 2.04 -2.78 -10.61
N LEU A 70 2.17 -1.48 -10.32
CA LEU A 70 2.90 -0.55 -11.20
C LEU A 70 4.38 -0.88 -11.31
N ALA A 71 5.02 -1.26 -10.20
CA ALA A 71 6.39 -1.74 -10.21
C ALA A 71 6.56 -3.04 -11.02
N GLY A 72 5.57 -3.92 -10.99
CA GLY A 72 5.49 -5.11 -11.85
C GLY A 72 5.39 -4.80 -13.34
N LEU A 73 4.90 -3.62 -13.72
CA LEU A 73 4.91 -3.11 -15.10
C LEU A 73 6.25 -2.45 -15.47
N GLY A 74 7.22 -2.38 -14.56
CA GLY A 74 8.56 -1.85 -14.78
C GLY A 74 8.77 -0.41 -14.31
N HIS A 75 7.74 0.28 -13.82
CA HIS A 75 7.86 1.64 -13.29
C HIS A 75 8.59 1.67 -11.93
N ARG A 76 9.14 2.83 -11.57
CA ARG A 76 9.71 3.06 -10.23
C ARG A 76 8.68 3.82 -9.41
N VAL A 77 8.36 3.34 -8.21
CA VAL A 77 7.32 3.93 -7.36
C VAL A 77 7.89 4.34 -6.02
N THR A 78 7.72 5.61 -5.67
CA THR A 78 7.93 6.10 -4.31
C THR A 78 6.58 6.23 -3.61
N VAL A 79 6.38 5.54 -2.50
CA VAL A 79 5.19 5.65 -1.65
C VAL A 79 5.51 6.52 -0.46
N VAL A 80 4.73 7.58 -0.26
CA VAL A 80 4.81 8.43 0.94
C VAL A 80 3.59 8.14 1.80
N ASP A 81 3.78 7.60 3.00
CA ASP A 81 2.68 7.27 3.91
C ASP A 81 3.06 7.54 5.38
N PRO A 82 2.15 8.10 6.21
CA PRO A 82 2.50 8.41 7.60
C PRO A 82 2.62 7.17 8.48
N SER A 83 2.06 6.03 8.06
CA SER A 83 1.98 4.80 8.85
C SER A 83 3.19 3.88 8.62
N PRO A 84 4.08 3.69 9.63
CA PRO A 84 5.17 2.72 9.54
C PRO A 84 4.70 1.30 9.25
N ASN A 85 3.54 0.92 9.81
CA ASN A 85 2.94 -0.40 9.61
C ASN A 85 2.52 -0.60 8.15
N ALA A 86 2.03 0.44 7.48
CA ALA A 86 1.67 0.36 6.07
C ALA A 86 2.92 0.21 5.19
N LEU A 87 3.99 0.94 5.51
CA LEU A 87 5.27 0.85 4.80
C LEU A 87 5.96 -0.51 4.99
N PHE A 88 5.92 -1.09 6.19
CA PHE A 88 6.39 -2.46 6.39
C PHE A 88 5.60 -3.47 5.56
N ALA A 89 4.27 -3.30 5.48
CA ALA A 89 3.43 -4.15 4.65
C ALA A 89 3.71 -3.96 3.14
N LEU A 90 4.03 -2.73 2.71
CA LEU A 90 4.46 -2.40 1.35
C LEU A 90 5.77 -3.13 0.99
N GLU A 91 6.80 -3.01 1.83
CA GLU A 91 8.10 -3.67 1.62
C GLU A 91 7.93 -5.18 1.49
N ARG A 92 7.18 -5.79 2.40
CA ARG A 92 6.88 -7.23 2.34
C ARG A 92 6.17 -7.60 1.03
N ARG A 93 5.13 -6.85 0.65
CA ARG A 93 4.38 -7.13 -0.58
C ARG A 93 5.25 -6.96 -1.83
N ALA A 94 6.10 -5.95 -1.88
CA ALA A 94 7.01 -5.72 -3.00
C ALA A 94 8.05 -6.84 -3.11
N ALA A 95 8.59 -7.31 -1.97
CA ALA A 95 9.50 -8.45 -1.93
C ALA A 95 8.83 -9.75 -2.39
N GLU A 96 7.62 -10.04 -1.90
CA GLU A 96 6.82 -11.21 -2.32
C GLU A 96 6.52 -11.21 -3.82
N ALA A 97 6.34 -10.03 -4.41
CA ALA A 97 6.12 -9.86 -5.85
C ALA A 97 7.42 -9.78 -6.67
N GLY A 98 8.60 -9.79 -6.04
CA GLY A 98 9.90 -9.71 -6.72
C GLY A 98 10.22 -8.35 -7.33
N VAL A 99 9.61 -7.27 -6.83
CA VAL A 99 9.75 -5.89 -7.37
C VAL A 99 10.29 -4.90 -6.33
N ALA A 100 10.91 -5.39 -5.26
CA ALA A 100 11.44 -4.57 -4.17
C ALA A 100 12.49 -3.53 -4.64
N ASP A 101 13.21 -3.81 -5.74
CA ASP A 101 14.18 -2.89 -6.36
C ASP A 101 13.53 -1.66 -7.04
N ARG A 102 12.21 -1.70 -7.25
CA ARG A 102 11.43 -0.67 -7.93
C ARG A 102 10.48 0.09 -7.00
N VAL A 103 10.33 -0.34 -5.75
CA VAL A 103 9.41 0.27 -4.78
C VAL A 103 10.20 0.83 -3.62
N ARG A 104 9.99 2.12 -3.32
CA ARG A 104 10.58 2.79 -2.15
C ARG A 104 9.49 3.34 -1.25
N GLY A 105 9.46 2.90 0.01
CA GLY A 105 8.62 3.51 1.05
C GLY A 105 9.33 4.67 1.72
N VAL A 106 8.60 5.75 2.01
CA VAL A 106 9.09 6.92 2.74
C VAL A 106 8.02 7.32 3.76
N GLN A 107 8.41 7.46 5.02
CA GLN A 107 7.48 7.92 6.04
C GLN A 107 7.30 9.44 5.95
N GLY A 108 6.06 9.86 5.75
CA GLY A 108 5.69 11.27 5.60
C GLY A 108 4.24 11.43 5.21
N ASP A 109 3.77 12.66 5.04
CA ASP A 109 2.41 12.95 4.59
C ASP A 109 2.40 13.99 3.46
N ALA A 110 1.22 14.21 2.88
CA ALA A 110 1.04 15.15 1.79
C ALA A 110 1.25 16.62 2.19
N HIS A 111 1.09 16.98 3.47
CA HIS A 111 1.30 18.34 3.95
C HIS A 111 2.79 18.70 4.00
N GLY A 112 3.63 17.75 4.42
CA GLY A 112 5.11 17.86 4.46
C GLY A 112 5.82 17.19 3.28
N LEU A 113 5.13 16.98 2.15
CA LEU A 113 5.64 16.13 1.06
C LEU A 113 7.02 16.54 0.55
N PHE A 114 7.27 17.85 0.41
CA PHE A 114 8.53 18.36 -0.10
C PHE A 114 9.70 18.27 0.91
N ASP A 115 9.43 17.90 2.16
CA ASP A 115 10.48 17.61 3.13
C ASP A 115 11.07 16.20 2.93
N VAL A 116 10.36 15.33 2.19
CA VAL A 116 10.69 13.91 2.05
C VAL A 116 10.91 13.46 0.60
N VAL A 117 10.47 14.24 -0.39
CA VAL A 117 10.71 13.99 -1.81
C VAL A 117 11.16 15.24 -2.58
N GLU A 118 11.99 15.04 -3.60
CA GLU A 118 12.51 16.12 -4.45
C GLU A 118 11.45 16.68 -5.40
N ARG A 119 11.55 17.97 -5.70
CA ARG A 119 10.67 18.64 -6.68
C ARG A 119 11.07 18.29 -8.12
N GLY A 120 10.07 18.09 -8.98
CA GLY A 120 10.29 17.87 -10.42
C GLY A 120 10.85 16.49 -10.79
N GLY A 121 10.97 15.57 -9.83
CA GLY A 121 11.54 14.23 -10.04
C GLY A 121 10.55 13.12 -10.43
N TYR A 122 9.30 13.45 -10.75
CA TYR A 122 8.24 12.45 -10.99
C TYR A 122 7.44 12.75 -12.26
N ASP A 123 7.05 11.68 -12.95
CA ASP A 123 6.21 11.71 -14.15
C ASP A 123 4.71 11.73 -13.87
N ALA A 124 4.33 11.19 -12.72
CA ALA A 124 2.95 11.08 -12.28
C ALA A 124 2.88 11.09 -10.74
N VAL A 125 1.76 11.59 -10.22
CA VAL A 125 1.42 11.57 -8.80
C VAL A 125 0.06 10.91 -8.62
N LEU A 126 -0.03 9.97 -7.68
CA LEU A 126 -1.27 9.33 -7.20
C LEU A 126 -1.56 9.86 -5.79
N CYS A 127 -2.82 10.15 -5.50
CA CYS A 127 -3.29 10.70 -4.22
C CYS A 127 -4.73 10.33 -3.93
#